data_AF-A0A920VB46-F1
#
_entry.id   AF-A0A920VB46-F1
#
_cell.length_a   1.000
_cell.length_b   1.000
_cell.length_c   1.000
_cell.angle_alpha   90.00
_cell.angle_beta   90.00
_cell.angle_gamma   90.00
#
_symmetry.space_group_name_H-M   'P 1'
#
loop_
_entity.id
_entity.type
_entity.pdbx_description
1 polymer ?
#
loop_
_entity_poly.entity_id
_entity_poly.type
_entity_poly.pdbx_seq_one_letter_code
_entity_poly.pdbx_strand_id
1 'polypeptide(L)'
;MEGYAILPDGSKKWLLLIKNWDFNWQGDYQYQNSIFLPKGTKIMMNFTFDNTTNNIANPNSPPARVIYGPQSSDEMAELWFQLVLKNPGDRPLFDKVSLKRQKRPCLSLVAWVL
;
A
#
# COMPACT_ATOMS: atom_id res chain seq x y z
N MET A 1 10.37 2.48 1.45
CA MET A 1 9.01 2.00 1.13
C MET A 1 9.08 0.89 0.09
N GLU A 2 8.44 -0.24 0.38
CA GLU A 2 8.45 -1.42 -0.47
C GLU A 2 7.02 -1.87 -0.78
N GLY A 3 6.74 -2.11 -2.05
CA GLY A 3 5.51 -2.73 -2.55
C GLY A 3 5.87 -3.83 -3.54
N TYR A 4 5.44 -5.07 -3.28
CA TYR A 4 5.78 -6.20 -4.13
C TYR A 4 4.66 -7.23 -4.20
N ALA A 5 4.66 -8.00 -5.29
CA ALA A 5 3.80 -9.15 -5.50
C ALA A 5 4.58 -10.43 -5.19
N ILE A 6 3.93 -11.38 -4.52
CA ILE A 6 4.31 -12.79 -4.52
C ILE A 6 3.39 -13.50 -5.51
N LEU A 7 3.96 -13.96 -6.62
CA LEU A 7 3.24 -14.63 -7.70
C LEU A 7 2.85 -16.07 -7.31
N PRO A 8 1.94 -16.73 -8.06
CA PRO A 8 1.48 -18.08 -7.74
C PRO A 8 2.59 -19.14 -7.72
N ASP A 9 3.68 -18.91 -8.46
CA ASP A 9 4.88 -19.76 -8.45
C ASP A 9 5.81 -19.48 -7.25
N GLY A 10 5.46 -18.54 -6.37
CA GLY A 10 6.25 -18.11 -5.22
C GLY A 10 7.28 -17.02 -5.51
N SER A 11 7.45 -16.62 -6.77
CA SER A 11 8.43 -15.59 -7.13
C SER A 11 8.01 -14.20 -6.66
N LYS A 12 8.99 -13.38 -6.27
CA LYS A 12 8.80 -11.99 -5.87
C LYS A 12 8.95 -11.06 -7.08
N LYS A 13 7.97 -10.21 -7.31
CA LYS A 13 8.01 -9.14 -8.32
C LYS A 13 7.84 -7.78 -7.65
N TRP A 14 8.81 -6.90 -7.83
CA TRP A 14 8.70 -5.52 -7.35
C TRP A 14 7.62 -4.76 -8.12
N LEU A 15 6.81 -4.02 -7.39
CA LEU A 15 5.80 -3.12 -7.92
C LEU A 15 6.24 -1.67 -7.69
N LEU A 16 6.57 -1.33 -6.45
CA LEU A 16 7.16 -0.05 -6.08
C LEU A 16 8.34 -0.28 -5.13
N LEU A 17 9.46 0.36 -5.39
CA LEU A 17 10.62 0.35 -4.50
C LEU A 17 11.20 1.75 -4.41
N ILE A 18 10.98 2.40 -3.27
CA ILE A 18 11.58 3.69 -2.95
C ILE A 18 12.51 3.46 -1.76
N LYS A 19 13.82 3.39 -2.02
CA LYS A 19 14.82 3.07 -1.00
C LYS A 19 14.85 4.11 0.12
N ASN A 20 14.86 5.38 -0.25
CA ASN A 20 14.89 6.52 0.67
C ASN A 20 13.56 7.27 0.55
N TRP A 21 12.52 6.69 1.13
CA TRP A 21 11.20 7.32 1.11
C TRP A 21 11.16 8.48 2.11
N ASP A 22 10.54 9.58 1.69
CA ASP A 22 10.32 10.80 2.48
C ASP A 22 8.81 11.01 2.61
N PHE A 23 8.32 11.22 3.83
CA PHE A 23 6.91 11.46 4.10
C PHE A 23 6.37 12.70 3.38
N ASN A 24 7.22 13.70 3.13
CA ASN A 24 6.85 14.91 2.39
C ASN A 24 6.70 14.65 0.88
N TRP A 25 7.20 13.51 0.39
CA TRP A 25 7.09 13.11 -1.00
C TRP A 25 5.89 12.18 -1.21
N GLN A 26 4.72 12.79 -1.34
CA GLN A 26 3.47 12.09 -1.66
C GLN A 26 3.07 12.40 -3.09
N GLY A 27 2.88 11.37 -3.90
CA GLY A 27 2.49 11.52 -5.29
C GLY A 27 2.23 10.19 -5.98
N ASP A 28 1.61 10.27 -7.14
CA ASP A 28 1.25 9.11 -7.95
C ASP A 28 2.38 8.74 -8.91
N TYR A 29 2.76 7.47 -8.90
CA TYR A 29 3.66 6.89 -9.89
C TYR A 29 2.86 6.08 -10.92
N GLN A 30 2.96 6.47 -12.18
CA GLN A 30 2.32 5.74 -13.27
C GLN A 30 3.32 4.77 -13.92
N TYR A 31 2.90 3.52 -14.11
CA TYR A 31 3.71 2.56 -14.86
C TYR A 31 3.70 2.92 -16.35
N GLN A 32 4.87 2.84 -16.97
CA GLN A 32 4.97 2.94 -18.44
C GLN A 32 4.18 1.82 -19.14
N ASN A 33 4.18 0.62 -18.56
CA ASN A 33 3.43 -0.54 -19.04
C ASN A 33 2.71 -1.20 -17.87
N SER A 34 1.45 -1.56 -18.07
CA SER A 34 0.65 -2.26 -17.05
C SER A 34 1.30 -3.59 -16.63
N ILE A 35 1.30 -3.86 -15.33
CA ILE A 35 1.80 -5.12 -14.78
C ILE A 35 0.65 -6.11 -14.67
N PHE A 36 0.74 -7.21 -15.41
CA PHE A 36 -0.21 -8.31 -15.25
C PHE A 36 0.05 -9.08 -13.94
N LEU A 37 -1.02 -9.27 -13.16
CA LEU A 37 -1.01 -10.03 -11.92
C LEU A 37 -1.94 -11.23 -12.04
N PRO A 38 -1.40 -12.46 -12.17
CA PRO A 38 -2.22 -13.66 -12.30
C PRO A 38 -3.02 -13.95 -11.02
N LYS A 39 -4.12 -14.69 -11.17
CA LYS A 39 -4.93 -15.19 -10.05
C LYS A 39 -4.03 -15.95 -9.07
N GLY A 40 -4.18 -15.66 -7.78
CA GLY A 40 -3.36 -16.25 -6.71
C GLY A 40 -2.20 -15.37 -6.27
N THR A 41 -1.92 -14.27 -6.97
CA THR A 41 -0.94 -13.27 -6.55
C THR A 41 -1.32 -12.67 -5.19
N LYS A 42 -0.33 -12.52 -4.30
CA LYS A 42 -0.46 -11.80 -3.04
C LYS A 42 0.30 -10.48 -3.14
N ILE A 43 -0.36 -9.37 -2.80
CA ILE A 43 0.28 -8.05 -2.73
C ILE A 43 0.76 -7.84 -1.30
N MET A 44 2.01 -7.43 -1.17
CA MET A 44 2.71 -7.22 0.09
C MET A 44 3.28 -5.79 0.09
N MET A 45 3.31 -5.18 1.27
CA MET A 45 3.97 -3.91 1.48
C MET A 45 4.82 -3.98 2.73
N ASN A 46 5.91 -3.21 2.74
CA ASN A 46 6.76 -3.06 3.91
C ASN A 46 7.15 -1.58 4.08
N PHE A 47 6.90 -1.08 5.28
CA PHE A 47 7.17 0.29 5.70
C PHE A 47 8.02 0.25 6.97
N THR A 48 8.95 1.18 7.08
CA THR A 48 9.86 1.29 8.22
C THR A 48 9.67 2.67 8.82
N PHE A 49 9.41 2.71 10.13
CA PHE A 49 9.22 3.93 10.90
C PHE A 49 10.44 4.12 11.80
N ASP A 50 10.99 5.33 11.82
CA ASP A 50 12.13 5.69 12.68
C ASP A 50 11.66 6.52 13.87
N ASN A 51 11.43 5.84 14.99
CA ASN A 51 11.09 6.45 16.27
C ASN A 51 12.30 6.54 17.22
N THR A 52 13.52 6.63 16.68
CA THR A 52 14.73 6.80 17.49
C THR A 52 14.90 8.25 17.96
N THR A 53 15.72 8.46 19.00
CA THR A 53 16.09 9.81 19.48
C THR A 53 16.92 10.61 18.47
N ASN A 54 17.52 9.95 17.48
CA ASN A 54 18.40 10.58 16.49
C ASN A 54 17.62 11.14 15.30
N ASN A 55 16.34 10.77 15.15
CA ASN A 55 15.48 11.32 14.12
C ASN A 55 15.02 12.74 14.53
N ILE A 56 15.68 13.76 13.97
CA ILE A 56 15.35 15.18 14.22
C ILE A 56 13.92 15.53 13.79
N ALA A 57 13.35 14.76 12.84
CA ALA A 57 11.97 14.96 12.39
C ALA A 57 10.94 14.30 13.32
N ASN A 58 11.36 13.55 14.34
CA ASN A 58 10.44 12.98 15.33
C ASN A 58 9.85 14.10 16.20
N PRO A 59 8.52 14.30 16.20
CA PRO A 59 7.89 15.35 17.01
C PRO A 59 7.96 15.06 18.52
N ASN A 60 8.29 13.83 18.92
CA ASN A 60 8.37 13.41 20.32
C ASN A 60 9.81 13.43 20.83
N SER A 61 10.05 14.18 21.91
CA SER A 61 11.32 14.17 22.65
C SER A 61 11.04 14.14 24.16
N PRO A 62 11.24 12.99 24.85
CA PRO A 62 11.80 11.72 24.33
C PRO A 62 10.83 10.94 23.42
N PRO A 63 11.32 9.97 22.63
CA PRO A 63 10.46 9.12 21.80
C PRO A 63 9.34 8.45 22.59
N ALA A 64 8.13 8.53 22.05
CA ALA A 64 6.93 7.95 22.65
C ALA A 64 6.38 6.82 21.77
N ARG A 65 5.58 5.92 22.35
CA ARG A 65 4.88 4.91 21.57
C ARG A 65 3.85 5.60 20.66
N VAL A 66 3.99 5.41 19.35
CA VAL A 66 3.01 5.82 18.36
C VAL A 66 2.17 4.63 17.93
N ILE A 67 0.89 4.86 17.65
CA ILE A 67 -0.09 3.85 17.24
C ILE A 67 -0.67 4.19 15.89
N TYR A 68 -1.35 3.23 15.26
CA TYR A 68 -2.12 3.54 14.06
C TYR A 68 -3.34 4.39 14.38
N GLY A 69 -3.55 5.45 13.61
CA GLY A 69 -4.71 6.32 13.74
C GLY A 69 -4.67 7.50 12.75
N PRO A 70 -5.80 8.21 12.57
CA PRO A 70 -5.91 9.32 11.63
C PRO A 70 -5.37 10.66 12.15
N GLN A 71 -4.96 10.76 13.42
CA GLN A 71 -4.47 11.99 14.02
C GLN A 71 -3.03 12.28 13.56
N SER A 72 -2.63 13.56 13.53
CA SER A 72 -1.23 13.94 13.21
C SER A 72 -0.19 13.41 14.20
N SER A 73 -0.63 12.96 15.39
CA SER A 73 0.21 12.29 16.39
C SER A 73 0.30 10.78 16.21
N ASP A 74 -0.51 10.22 15.30
CA ASP A 74 -0.60 8.79 15.02
C ASP A 74 0.13 8.46 13.70
N GLU A 75 0.35 7.17 13.45
CA GLU A 75 1.04 6.68 12.25
C GLU A 75 0.06 6.06 11.25
N MET A 76 0.39 6.23 9.97
CA MET A 76 -0.29 5.57 8.85
C MET A 76 0.75 5.06 7.87
N ALA A 77 0.54 3.85 7.35
CA ALA A 77 1.31 3.31 6.22
C ALA A 77 0.33 2.85 5.16
N GLU A 78 0.32 3.56 4.03
CA GLU A 78 -0.59 3.27 2.94
C GLU A 78 0.16 3.15 1.62
N LEU A 79 -0.19 2.12 0.85
CA LEU A 79 0.26 1.93 -0.51
C LEU A 79 -0.95 1.62 -1.38
N TRP A 80 -1.20 2.50 -2.35
CA TRP A 80 -2.38 2.42 -3.20
C TRP A 80 -1.97 1.91 -4.58
N PHE A 81 -2.79 1.02 -5.14
CA PHE A 81 -2.62 0.54 -6.50
C PHE A 81 -3.90 0.81 -7.28
N GLN A 82 -3.75 1.48 -8.42
CA GLN A 82 -4.81 1.56 -9.41
C GLN A 82 -4.78 0.30 -10.27
N LEU A 83 -5.96 -0.27 -10.52
CA LEU A 83 -6.11 -1.54 -11.22
C LEU A 83 -6.99 -1.35 -12.45
N VAL A 84 -6.59 -1.99 -13.55
CA VAL A 84 -7.41 -2.12 -14.74
C VAL A 84 -7.83 -3.58 -14.87
N LEU A 85 -9.13 -3.81 -15.11
CA LEU A 85 -9.64 -5.15 -15.32
C LEU A 85 -9.18 -5.68 -16.68
N LYS A 86 -8.75 -6.94 -16.72
CA LYS A 86 -8.35 -7.58 -17.98
C LYS A 86 -9.49 -7.57 -19.00
N ASN A 87 -10.72 -7.84 -18.55
CA ASN A 87 -11.93 -7.75 -19.36
C ASN A 87 -12.87 -6.71 -18.74
N PRO A 88 -13.35 -5.71 -19.51
CA PRO A 88 -14.31 -4.72 -19.00
C PRO A 88 -15.60 -5.35 -18.44
N GLY A 89 -16.04 -6.47 -19.01
CA GLY A 89 -17.23 -7.21 -18.56
C GLY A 89 -17.13 -7.79 -17.15
N ASP A 90 -15.92 -7.86 -16.56
CA ASP A 90 -15.73 -8.36 -15.19
C ASP A 90 -16.08 -7.31 -14.12
N ARG A 91 -16.39 -6.06 -14.50
CA ARG A 91 -16.63 -4.95 -13.57
C ARG A 91 -17.72 -5.24 -12.53
N PRO A 92 -18.92 -5.74 -12.89
CA PRO A 92 -19.97 -6.03 -11.91
C PRO A 92 -19.53 -7.08 -10.87
N LEU A 93 -18.75 -8.07 -11.29
CA LEU A 93 -18.21 -9.09 -10.38
C LEU A 93 -17.15 -8.48 -9.46
N PHE A 94 -16.24 -7.67 -10.00
CA PHE A 94 -15.24 -6.97 -9.22
C PHE A 94 -15.87 -6.11 -8.12
N ASP A 95 -16.85 -5.27 -8.47
CA ASP A 95 -17.52 -4.39 -7.51
C ASP A 95 -18.18 -5.19 -6.39
N LYS A 96 -18.89 -6.28 -6.73
CA LYS A 96 -19.51 -7.20 -5.76
C LYS A 96 -18.48 -7.80 -4.79
N VAL A 97 -17.32 -8.24 -5.30
CA VAL A 97 -16.27 -8.87 -4.48
C VAL A 97 -15.55 -7.83 -3.62
N SER A 98 -15.24 -6.66 -4.17
CA SER A 98 -14.57 -5.54 -3.49
C SER A 98 -15.40 -5.02 -2.32
N LEU A 99 -16.70 -4.80 -2.52
CA LEU A 99 -17.63 -4.40 -1.45
C LEU A 99 -17.69 -5.44 -0.31
N LYS A 100 -17.65 -6.73 -0.64
CA LYS A 100 -17.63 -7.80 0.37
C LYS A 100 -16.31 -7.81 1.17
N ARG A 101 -15.18 -7.46 0.54
CA ARG A 101 -13.87 -7.39 1.19
C ARG A 101 -13.70 -6.16 2.07
N GLN A 102 -14.18 -4.98 1.64
CA GLN A 102 -14.13 -3.76 2.46
C GLN A 102 -14.85 -3.91 3.81
N LYS A 103 -15.88 -4.76 3.86
CA LYS A 103 -16.61 -5.09 5.10
C LYS A 103 -15.83 -6.00 6.07
N ARG A 104 -14.62 -6.44 5.71
CA ARG A 104 -13.74 -7.21 6.61
C ARG A 104 -12.74 -6.24 7.25
N PRO A 105 -12.51 -6.32 8.57
CA PRO A 105 -11.50 -5.50 9.23
C PRO A 105 -10.12 -6.01 8.80
N CYS A 106 -9.53 -5.36 7.79
CA CYS A 106 -8.15 -5.53 7.40
C CYS A 106 -7.59 -4.12 7.25
N LEU A 107 -6.49 -3.83 7.97
CA LEU A 107 -5.79 -2.54 7.88
C LEU A 107 -5.55 -2.21 6.39
N SER A 108 -6.14 -1.10 5.97
CA SER A 108 -6.09 -0.42 4.67
C SER A 108 -5.95 -1.28 3.40
N LEU A 109 -7.06 -1.43 2.66
CA LEU A 109 -7.06 -1.60 1.21
C LEU A 109 -7.98 -0.52 0.63
N VAL A 110 -7.43 0.65 0.27
CA VAL A 110 -8.22 1.70 -0.38
C VAL A 110 -8.12 1.52 -1.89
N ALA A 111 -9.26 1.18 -2.48
CA ALA A 111 -9.44 1.03 -3.91
C ALA A 111 -10.23 2.25 -4.42
N TRP A 112 -9.67 2.95 -5.40
CA TRP A 112 -10.42 3.81 -6.31
C TRP A 112 -10.20 3.30 -7.73
N VAL A 113 -11.31 3.11 -8.44
CA VAL A 113 -11.33 2.71 -9.84
C VAL A 113 -11.89 3.91 -10.60
N LEU A 114 -11.09 4.47 -11.50
CA LEU A 114 -11.61 5.30 -12.60
C LEU A 114 -12.24 4.39 -13.65
#